data_AF-A0A1H3FXR0-F1
#
_entry.id   AF-A0A1H3FXR0-F1
#
_cell.length_a   1.000
_cell.length_b   1.000
_cell.length_c   1.000
_cell.angle_alpha   90.00
_cell.angle_beta   90.00
_cell.angle_gamma   90.00
#
_symmetry.space_group_name_H-M   'P 1'
#
loop_
_entity.id
_entity.type
_entity.pdbx_description
1 polymer ?
#
loop_
_entity_poly.entity_id
_entity_poly.type
_entity_poly.pdbx_seq_one_letter_code
_entity_poly.pdbx_strand_id
1 'polypeptide(L)'
;MTELRQRIEEQNPLTIGEVVALATEFGARVEDVVLLECEIQSGLSREEILTQVMAEYEHNIRALEIGLVDGESILLGTVASQLAGIEGPKCFGDKFLDDALLYTLAAQVGNHCIGLRPCAGTGDSCPYAGFVKAMQENGYDAKRVAEIAAVILKIGSLFRVGKVTTGCNMEGFGAGSACIAAATALLEGGTPEQMEKAMVLAMSPTIGVPCTPRVLVPALCTTHVGGAILMGMYAGRLCTKVEMTVNVPFDVMISMASRVHVESGKHLVPTVVEYMEPFFRKKEKVESLVSEEVKSAEAQEEVETLAKAKVIAKEMAKGTKGILHTYGDAVVGGSSQAVGSPTNAARIAHRLAKGTIKKVTIELYPELFKRRSINVPGVLMGAVFGASTSDYEMYNKAIDMVKEKGIEVEIVEGSEHAIQRITIETDLMTCSVNTLNRGGGRLVMREASPSTEEAIAAAQEIGVQLVD
;
A
#
# COMPACT_ATOMS: atom_id res chain seq x y z
N MET A 1 -19.43 32.16 -6.02
CA MET A 1 -20.11 31.12 -6.84
C MET A 1 -19.97 31.35 -8.33
N THR A 2 -20.27 32.54 -8.88
CA THR A 2 -20.12 32.79 -10.33
C THR A 2 -18.69 32.63 -10.85
N GLU A 3 -17.70 33.15 -10.10
CA GLU A 3 -16.27 33.02 -10.46
C GLU A 3 -15.78 31.57 -10.36
N LEU A 4 -16.10 30.86 -9.27
CA LEU A 4 -15.83 29.41 -9.15
C LEU A 4 -16.44 28.62 -10.32
N ARG A 5 -17.69 28.91 -10.71
CA ARG A 5 -18.36 28.25 -11.84
C ARG A 5 -17.58 28.47 -13.14
N GLN A 6 -17.15 29.70 -13.41
CA GLN A 6 -16.35 30.01 -14.60
C GLN A 6 -15.01 29.25 -14.60
N ARG A 7 -14.33 29.18 -13.44
CA ARG A 7 -13.07 28.44 -13.31
C ARG A 7 -13.24 26.94 -13.54
N ILE A 8 -14.34 26.35 -13.07
CA ILE A 8 -14.69 24.96 -13.35
C ILE A 8 -14.97 24.79 -14.86
N GLU A 9 -15.73 25.68 -15.50
CA GLU A 9 -15.98 25.61 -16.95
C GLU A 9 -14.69 25.65 -17.78
N GLU A 10 -13.67 26.41 -17.36
CA GLU A 10 -12.36 26.50 -18.01
C GLU A 10 -11.50 25.23 -17.88
N GLN A 11 -11.68 24.45 -16.81
CA GLN A 11 -10.85 23.29 -16.47
C GLN A 11 -11.57 21.94 -16.64
N ASN A 12 -12.86 21.95 -16.96
CA ASN A 12 -13.69 20.75 -17.08
C ASN A 12 -13.17 19.79 -18.18
N PRO A 13 -13.00 18.47 -17.92
CA PRO A 13 -13.26 17.75 -16.66
C PRO A 13 -12.13 17.89 -15.63
N LEU A 14 -12.50 18.04 -14.36
CA LEU A 14 -11.55 18.26 -13.26
C LEU A 14 -10.88 16.96 -12.80
N THR A 15 -9.59 17.04 -12.48
CA THR A 15 -8.91 16.06 -11.61
C THR A 15 -9.30 16.24 -10.14
N ILE A 16 -8.90 15.31 -9.25
CA ILE A 16 -9.14 15.52 -7.81
C ILE A 16 -8.21 16.60 -7.26
N GLY A 17 -6.97 16.69 -7.76
CA GLY A 17 -6.07 17.79 -7.41
C GLY A 17 -6.68 19.16 -7.74
N GLU A 18 -7.32 19.30 -8.90
CA GLU A 18 -8.02 20.53 -9.29
C GLU A 18 -9.27 20.80 -8.44
N VAL A 19 -10.06 19.77 -8.11
CA VAL A 19 -11.20 19.90 -7.17
C VAL A 19 -10.72 20.43 -5.81
N VAL A 20 -9.63 19.86 -5.27
CA VAL A 20 -9.03 20.28 -4.00
C VAL A 20 -8.53 21.72 -4.10
N ALA A 21 -7.76 22.05 -5.15
CA ALA A 21 -7.22 23.39 -5.34
C ALA A 21 -8.31 24.46 -5.44
N LEU A 22 -9.38 24.20 -6.20
CA LEU A 22 -10.51 25.12 -6.34
C LEU A 22 -11.30 25.25 -5.02
N ALA A 23 -11.52 24.15 -4.30
CA ALA A 23 -12.18 24.20 -3.00
C ALA A 23 -11.40 25.06 -2.01
N THR A 24 -10.07 24.91 -1.97
CA THR A 24 -9.17 25.73 -1.16
C THR A 24 -9.18 27.19 -1.59
N GLU A 25 -8.93 27.47 -2.87
CA GLU A 25 -8.80 28.83 -3.42
C GLU A 25 -10.05 29.67 -3.14
N PHE A 26 -11.23 29.07 -3.29
CA PHE A 26 -12.51 29.76 -3.12
C PHE A 26 -13.13 29.61 -1.73
N GLY A 27 -12.45 28.93 -0.79
CA GLY A 27 -13.00 28.62 0.54
C GLY A 27 -14.34 27.85 0.47
N ALA A 28 -14.50 27.03 -0.58
CA ALA A 28 -15.70 26.26 -0.84
C ALA A 28 -15.60 24.85 -0.26
N ARG A 29 -16.75 24.20 -0.06
CA ARG A 29 -16.76 22.78 0.28
C ARG A 29 -16.38 21.95 -0.94
N VAL A 30 -15.66 20.85 -0.74
CA VAL A 30 -15.31 19.91 -1.82
C VAL A 30 -16.57 19.38 -2.53
N GLU A 31 -17.61 19.06 -1.76
CA GLU A 31 -18.87 18.56 -2.31
C GLU A 31 -19.54 19.58 -3.22
N ASP A 32 -19.40 20.88 -2.93
CA ASP A 32 -19.98 21.95 -3.75
C ASP A 32 -19.25 22.06 -5.11
N VAL A 33 -17.92 21.89 -5.13
CA VAL A 33 -17.14 21.89 -6.38
C VAL A 33 -17.52 20.68 -7.25
N VAL A 34 -17.62 19.49 -6.65
CA VAL A 34 -18.02 18.26 -7.36
C VAL A 34 -19.43 18.36 -7.93
N LEU A 35 -20.38 18.86 -7.15
CA LEU A 35 -21.76 19.02 -7.60
C LEU A 35 -21.88 20.09 -8.69
N LEU A 36 -21.16 21.20 -8.56
CA LEU A 36 -21.16 22.28 -9.57
C LEU A 36 -20.54 21.84 -10.89
N GLU A 37 -19.48 21.02 -10.88
CA GLU A 37 -18.95 20.37 -12.08
C GLU A 37 -20.03 19.50 -12.76
N CYS A 38 -20.77 18.72 -11.98
CA CYS A 38 -21.85 17.89 -12.50
C CYS A 38 -23.02 18.71 -13.06
N GLU A 39 -23.40 19.82 -12.41
CA GLU A 39 -24.38 20.79 -12.93
C GLU A 39 -23.94 21.35 -14.30
N ILE A 40 -22.67 21.72 -14.44
CA ILE A 40 -22.11 22.22 -15.71
C ILE A 40 -22.16 21.13 -16.80
N GLN A 41 -21.79 19.89 -16.47
CA GLN A 41 -21.73 18.79 -17.44
C GLN A 41 -23.11 18.30 -17.87
N SER A 42 -24.08 18.26 -16.96
CA SER A 42 -25.39 17.65 -17.20
C SER A 42 -26.51 18.66 -17.50
N GLY A 43 -26.34 19.92 -17.09
CA GLY A 43 -27.39 20.93 -17.12
C GLY A 43 -28.52 20.70 -16.10
N LEU A 44 -28.39 19.70 -15.23
CA LEU A 44 -29.37 19.38 -14.19
C LEU A 44 -29.20 20.28 -12.97
N SER A 45 -30.29 20.47 -12.20
CA SER A 45 -30.22 21.14 -10.91
C SER A 45 -29.56 20.26 -9.85
N ARG A 46 -29.06 20.90 -8.78
CA ARG A 46 -28.47 20.19 -7.64
C ARG A 46 -29.36 19.11 -7.04
N GLU A 47 -30.65 19.39 -6.89
CA GLU A 47 -31.60 18.43 -6.30
C GLU A 47 -31.82 17.21 -7.20
N GLU A 48 -31.90 17.42 -8.51
CA GLU A 48 -31.98 16.33 -9.50
C GLU A 48 -30.71 15.49 -9.48
N ILE A 49 -29.53 16.13 -9.40
CA ILE A 49 -28.24 15.43 -9.30
C ILE A 49 -28.18 14.58 -8.04
N LEU A 50 -28.50 15.13 -6.86
CA LEU A 50 -28.46 14.37 -5.62
C LEU A 50 -29.42 13.17 -5.64
N THR A 51 -30.59 13.33 -6.27
CA THR A 51 -31.55 12.24 -6.46
C THR A 51 -30.98 11.16 -7.37
N GLN A 52 -30.40 11.53 -8.52
CA GLN A 52 -29.81 10.58 -9.47
C GLN A 52 -28.54 9.90 -8.91
N VAL A 53 -27.75 10.61 -8.11
CA VAL A 53 -26.61 10.03 -7.38
C VAL A 53 -27.08 8.87 -6.50
N MET A 54 -28.16 9.04 -5.74
CA MET A 54 -28.68 7.95 -4.91
C MET A 54 -29.26 6.80 -5.76
N ALA A 55 -29.87 7.10 -6.91
CA ALA A 55 -30.35 6.08 -7.85
C ALA A 55 -29.19 5.18 -8.39
N GLU A 56 -27.98 5.70 -8.53
CA GLU A 56 -26.80 4.90 -8.91
C GLU A 56 -26.46 3.81 -7.88
N TYR A 57 -26.84 3.98 -6.61
CA TYR A 57 -26.59 3.01 -5.54
C TYR A 57 -27.68 1.94 -5.40
N GLU A 58 -28.87 2.13 -5.97
CA GLU A 58 -30.05 1.27 -5.75
C GLU A 58 -29.76 -0.22 -5.99
N HIS A 59 -29.07 -0.56 -7.08
CA HIS A 59 -28.73 -1.95 -7.39
C HIS A 59 -27.84 -2.57 -6.32
N ASN A 60 -26.80 -1.85 -5.89
CA ASN A 60 -25.84 -2.37 -4.91
C ASN A 60 -26.43 -2.38 -3.49
N ILE A 61 -27.36 -1.47 -3.17
CA ILE A 61 -28.13 -1.53 -1.92
C ILE A 61 -29.07 -2.76 -1.92
N ARG A 62 -29.74 -3.04 -3.05
CA ARG A 62 -30.55 -4.26 -3.20
C ARG A 62 -29.70 -5.53 -3.07
N ALA A 63 -28.52 -5.55 -3.68
CA ALA A 63 -27.57 -6.65 -3.52
C ALA A 63 -27.21 -6.84 -2.05
N LEU A 64 -26.85 -5.76 -1.36
CA LEU A 64 -26.56 -5.76 0.07
C LEU A 64 -27.71 -6.35 0.90
N GLU A 65 -28.95 -5.94 0.66
CA GLU A 65 -30.13 -6.47 1.38
C GLU A 65 -30.25 -7.99 1.24
N ILE A 66 -30.00 -8.52 0.04
CA ILE A 66 -29.98 -9.97 -0.20
C ILE A 66 -28.83 -10.63 0.56
N GLY A 67 -27.63 -10.06 0.48
CA GLY A 67 -26.46 -10.59 1.18
C GLY A 67 -26.59 -10.60 2.71
N LEU A 68 -27.39 -9.70 3.29
CA LEU A 68 -27.65 -9.65 4.72
C LEU A 68 -28.54 -10.78 5.22
N VAL A 69 -29.45 -11.28 4.39
CA VAL A 69 -30.51 -12.21 4.81
C VAL A 69 -30.15 -13.65 4.43
N ASP A 70 -30.21 -13.97 3.14
CA ASP A 70 -30.12 -15.35 2.63
C ASP A 70 -29.21 -15.49 1.40
N GLY A 71 -28.50 -14.43 1.01
CA GLY A 71 -27.54 -14.47 -0.08
C GLY A 71 -26.41 -15.47 0.16
N GLU A 72 -26.07 -16.22 -0.88
CA GLU A 72 -24.96 -17.17 -0.88
C GLU A 72 -24.00 -16.88 -2.03
N SER A 73 -22.75 -16.61 -1.67
CA SER A 73 -21.66 -16.34 -2.60
C SER A 73 -20.83 -17.58 -2.84
N ILE A 74 -20.51 -17.87 -4.11
CA ILE A 74 -19.52 -18.92 -4.42
C ILE A 74 -18.16 -18.63 -3.79
N LEU A 75 -17.76 -17.39 -3.56
CA LEU A 75 -16.43 -17.11 -2.99
C LEU A 75 -16.48 -16.88 -1.49
N LEU A 76 -17.53 -16.23 -1.00
CA LEU A 76 -17.65 -15.75 0.37
C LEU A 76 -18.65 -16.54 1.23
N GLY A 77 -19.38 -17.50 0.63
CA GLY A 77 -20.45 -18.23 1.31
C GLY A 77 -21.53 -17.27 1.84
N THR A 78 -21.93 -17.49 3.07
CA THR A 78 -22.96 -16.71 3.80
C THR A 78 -22.34 -15.81 4.89
N VAL A 79 -21.07 -15.40 4.72
CA VAL A 79 -20.32 -14.64 5.74
C VAL A 79 -21.06 -13.39 6.25
N ALA A 80 -21.78 -12.70 5.37
CA ALA A 80 -22.51 -11.49 5.72
C ALA A 80 -23.70 -11.75 6.64
N SER A 81 -24.55 -12.74 6.34
CA SER A 81 -25.68 -13.10 7.21
C SER A 81 -25.22 -13.72 8.53
N GLN A 82 -24.13 -14.49 8.52
CA GLN A 82 -23.48 -14.97 9.75
C GLN A 82 -23.04 -13.81 10.65
N LEU A 83 -22.37 -12.80 10.07
CA LEU A 83 -21.94 -11.60 10.80
C LEU A 83 -23.14 -10.75 11.27
N ALA A 84 -24.19 -10.64 10.44
CA ALA A 84 -25.43 -9.95 10.79
C ALA A 84 -26.11 -10.58 12.02
N GLY A 85 -26.07 -11.91 12.14
CA GLY A 85 -26.66 -12.67 13.24
C GLY A 85 -25.97 -12.56 14.60
N ILE A 86 -24.76 -11.98 14.67
CA ILE A 86 -24.05 -11.77 15.95
C ILE A 86 -24.77 -10.69 16.79
N GLU A 87 -25.12 -10.98 18.04
CA GLU A 87 -25.63 -9.95 18.95
C GLU A 87 -24.52 -9.05 19.49
N GLY A 88 -24.74 -7.74 19.53
CA GLY A 88 -23.77 -6.76 20.04
C GLY A 88 -22.71 -6.34 19.01
N PRO A 89 -21.52 -5.90 19.48
CA PRO A 89 -20.37 -5.58 18.63
C PRO A 89 -20.05 -6.68 17.63
N LYS A 90 -19.70 -6.29 16.41
CA LYS A 90 -19.30 -7.25 15.37
C LYS A 90 -17.81 -7.53 15.49
N CYS A 91 -16.98 -6.73 14.83
CA CYS A 91 -15.54 -6.94 14.79
C CYS A 91 -14.78 -5.96 15.70
N PHE A 92 -15.26 -4.71 15.81
CA PHE A 92 -14.51 -3.61 16.44
C PHE A 92 -15.28 -2.88 17.54
N GLY A 93 -16.61 -2.97 17.59
CA GLY A 93 -17.45 -2.30 18.60
C GLY A 93 -17.71 -0.82 18.36
N ASP A 94 -17.06 -0.19 17.38
CA ASP A 94 -17.54 1.06 16.77
C ASP A 94 -18.68 0.69 15.82
N LYS A 95 -19.91 1.09 16.17
CA LYS A 95 -21.12 0.72 15.42
C LYS A 95 -21.06 1.14 13.95
N PHE A 96 -20.58 2.35 13.66
CA PHE A 96 -20.53 2.84 12.28
C PHE A 96 -19.52 2.05 11.44
N LEU A 97 -18.35 1.76 12.02
CA LEU A 97 -17.34 0.91 11.38
C LEU A 97 -17.84 -0.52 11.17
N ASP A 98 -18.43 -1.12 12.20
CA ASP A 98 -18.97 -2.49 12.14
C ASP A 98 -20.08 -2.59 11.07
N ASP A 99 -20.98 -1.61 11.00
CA ASP A 99 -22.02 -1.55 9.98
C ASP A 99 -21.43 -1.38 8.57
N ALA A 100 -20.47 -0.46 8.38
CA ALA A 100 -19.83 -0.24 7.08
C ALA A 100 -19.10 -1.50 6.57
N LEU A 101 -18.46 -2.25 7.46
CA LEU A 101 -17.82 -3.53 7.14
C LEU A 101 -18.85 -4.61 6.78
N LEU A 102 -19.87 -4.78 7.63
CA LEU A 102 -20.96 -5.75 7.41
C LEU A 102 -21.65 -5.50 6.07
N TYR A 103 -22.06 -4.27 5.82
CA TYR A 103 -22.76 -3.86 4.62
C TYR A 103 -21.90 -3.98 3.36
N THR A 104 -20.59 -3.77 3.45
CA THR A 104 -19.66 -4.01 2.34
C THR A 104 -19.57 -5.50 1.98
N LEU A 105 -19.49 -6.38 3.00
CA LEU A 105 -19.49 -7.84 2.78
C LEU A 105 -20.84 -8.32 2.24
N ALA A 106 -21.94 -7.77 2.73
CA ALA A 106 -23.28 -8.10 2.26
C ALA A 106 -23.47 -7.69 0.79
N ALA A 107 -23.03 -6.49 0.39
CA ALA A 107 -23.05 -6.06 -1.00
C ALA A 107 -22.28 -7.03 -1.90
N GLN A 108 -21.11 -7.50 -1.45
CA GLN A 108 -20.32 -8.49 -2.19
C GLN A 108 -21.05 -9.83 -2.33
N VAL A 109 -21.62 -10.33 -1.24
CA VAL A 109 -22.36 -11.60 -1.26
C VAL A 109 -23.54 -11.50 -2.22
N GLY A 110 -24.37 -10.47 -2.09
CA GLY A 110 -25.56 -10.32 -2.92
C GLY A 110 -25.27 -10.00 -4.39
N ASN A 111 -24.17 -9.32 -4.71
CA ASN A 111 -23.77 -9.09 -6.11
C ASN A 111 -23.51 -10.43 -6.84
N HIS A 112 -23.07 -11.47 -6.14
CA HIS A 112 -22.95 -12.81 -6.72
C HIS A 112 -24.31 -13.50 -6.91
N CYS A 113 -25.36 -13.04 -6.24
CA CYS A 113 -26.71 -13.61 -6.32
C CYS A 113 -27.55 -12.93 -7.42
N ILE A 114 -27.52 -11.61 -7.53
CA ILE A 114 -28.39 -10.85 -8.47
C ILE A 114 -27.67 -10.23 -9.66
N GLY A 115 -26.38 -10.52 -9.78
CA GLY A 115 -25.53 -9.93 -10.80
C GLY A 115 -24.86 -8.65 -10.30
N LEU A 116 -23.66 -8.44 -10.82
CA LEU A 116 -22.80 -7.34 -10.45
C LEU A 116 -23.16 -6.08 -11.24
N ARG A 117 -23.41 -4.97 -10.52
CA ARG A 117 -23.25 -3.61 -11.07
C ARG A 117 -21.96 -3.04 -10.51
N PRO A 118 -20.83 -3.08 -11.27
CA PRO A 118 -19.55 -2.59 -10.78
C PRO A 118 -19.71 -1.16 -10.30
N CYS A 119 -19.38 -0.90 -9.04
CA CYS A 119 -19.30 0.48 -8.58
C CYS A 119 -18.16 1.20 -9.30
N ALA A 120 -18.18 2.53 -9.33
CA ALA A 120 -17.19 3.30 -10.08
C ALA A 120 -15.75 2.90 -9.68
N GLY A 121 -15.09 2.08 -10.50
CA GLY A 121 -13.77 1.52 -10.26
C GLY A 121 -13.73 0.12 -9.65
N THR A 122 -14.76 -0.37 -8.95
CA THR A 122 -14.72 -1.67 -8.25
C THR A 122 -15.37 -2.79 -9.06
N GLY A 123 -14.63 -3.87 -9.31
CA GLY A 123 -15.04 -4.97 -10.19
C GLY A 123 -15.84 -6.09 -9.52
N ASP A 124 -16.15 -6.00 -8.22
CA ASP A 124 -16.82 -7.04 -7.43
C ASP A 124 -17.63 -6.41 -6.28
N SER A 125 -16.94 -6.06 -5.19
CA SER A 125 -17.58 -5.51 -3.98
C SER A 125 -17.70 -4.02 -4.11
N CYS A 126 -18.74 -3.44 -3.50
CA CYS A 126 -18.88 -2.01 -3.44
C CYS A 126 -18.71 -1.50 -2.00
N PRO A 127 -17.47 -1.19 -1.55
CA PRO A 127 -17.24 -0.46 -0.30
C PRO A 127 -18.07 0.82 -0.23
N TYR A 128 -18.35 1.44 -1.38
CA TYR A 128 -19.14 2.65 -1.46
C TYR A 128 -20.58 2.42 -1.00
N ALA A 129 -21.25 1.37 -1.48
CA ALA A 129 -22.62 1.06 -1.09
C ALA A 129 -22.69 0.62 0.37
N GLY A 130 -21.69 -0.15 0.83
CA GLY A 130 -21.58 -0.52 2.23
C GLY A 130 -21.47 0.70 3.16
N PHE A 131 -20.59 1.64 2.82
CA PHE A 131 -20.42 2.88 3.58
C PHE A 131 -21.64 3.81 3.51
N VAL A 132 -22.21 4.01 2.32
CA VAL A 132 -23.43 4.83 2.13
C VAL A 132 -24.60 4.25 2.92
N LYS A 133 -24.79 2.91 2.89
CA LYS A 133 -25.81 2.25 3.71
C LYS A 133 -25.53 2.43 5.20
N ALA A 134 -24.28 2.31 5.63
CA ALA A 134 -23.91 2.57 7.02
C ALA A 134 -24.26 3.99 7.44
N MET A 135 -24.06 5.00 6.57
CA MET A 135 -24.45 6.37 6.88
C MET A 135 -25.97 6.50 7.06
N GLN A 136 -26.76 5.87 6.18
CA GLN A 136 -28.23 5.87 6.28
C GLN A 136 -28.73 5.27 7.61
N GLU A 137 -28.08 4.22 8.09
CA GLU A 137 -28.48 3.50 9.32
C GLU A 137 -27.89 4.11 10.61
N ASN A 138 -26.97 5.07 10.50
CA ASN A 138 -26.29 5.69 11.65
C ASN A 138 -26.61 7.18 11.81
N GLY A 139 -27.80 7.60 11.37
CA GLY A 139 -28.39 8.90 11.75
C GLY A 139 -27.88 10.11 10.97
N TYR A 140 -27.18 9.92 9.85
CA TYR A 140 -26.86 11.00 8.92
C TYR A 140 -28.10 11.39 8.10
N ASP A 141 -28.30 12.69 7.87
CA ASP A 141 -29.42 13.15 7.07
C ASP A 141 -29.25 12.80 5.58
N ALA A 142 -30.38 12.61 4.88
CA ALA A 142 -30.39 12.12 3.50
C ALA A 142 -29.62 13.02 2.52
N LYS A 143 -29.65 14.34 2.73
CA LYS A 143 -28.90 15.28 1.89
C LYS A 143 -27.40 15.10 2.10
N ARG A 144 -26.95 15.01 3.35
CA ARG A 144 -25.53 14.77 3.66
C ARG A 144 -25.03 13.44 3.09
N VAL A 145 -25.84 12.39 3.17
CA VAL A 145 -25.54 11.09 2.54
C VAL A 145 -25.34 11.25 1.04
N ALA A 146 -26.27 11.92 0.34
CA ALA A 146 -26.20 12.11 -1.11
C ALA A 146 -24.99 12.97 -1.54
N GLU A 147 -24.66 14.03 -0.78
CA GLU A 147 -23.49 14.87 -1.05
C GLU A 147 -22.17 14.07 -0.93
N ILE A 148 -22.03 13.25 0.10
CA ILE A 148 -20.85 12.38 0.26
C ILE A 148 -20.81 11.28 -0.78
N ALA A 149 -21.96 10.68 -1.11
CA ALA A 149 -22.09 9.70 -2.18
C ALA A 149 -21.63 10.28 -3.54
N ALA A 150 -21.95 11.54 -3.83
CA ALA A 150 -21.50 12.22 -5.05
C ALA A 150 -19.96 12.34 -5.12
N VAL A 151 -19.30 12.69 -4.01
CA VAL A 151 -17.82 12.73 -3.95
C VAL A 151 -17.22 11.34 -4.15
N ILE A 152 -17.79 10.31 -3.52
CA ILE A 152 -17.35 8.91 -3.71
C ILE A 152 -17.46 8.50 -5.18
N LEU A 153 -18.57 8.81 -5.85
CA LEU A 153 -18.75 8.50 -7.27
C LEU A 153 -17.78 9.29 -8.17
N LYS A 154 -17.54 10.59 -7.90
CA LYS A 154 -16.55 11.39 -8.64
C LYS A 154 -15.16 10.75 -8.57
N ILE A 155 -14.69 10.42 -7.37
CA ILE A 155 -13.37 9.78 -7.18
C ILE A 155 -13.36 8.40 -7.85
N GLY A 156 -14.37 7.57 -7.57
CA GLY A 156 -14.47 6.23 -8.13
C GLY A 156 -14.52 6.21 -9.67
N SER A 157 -15.06 7.25 -10.30
CA SER A 157 -15.13 7.34 -11.76
C SER A 157 -13.74 7.38 -12.40
N LEU A 158 -12.75 8.00 -11.74
CA LEU A 158 -11.37 8.01 -12.20
C LEU A 158 -10.74 6.62 -12.14
N PHE A 159 -11.01 5.85 -11.07
CA PHE A 159 -10.57 4.47 -10.98
C PHE A 159 -11.23 3.58 -12.04
N ARG A 160 -12.51 3.81 -12.35
CA ARG A 160 -13.22 3.10 -13.42
C ARG A 160 -12.54 3.26 -14.77
N VAL A 161 -12.09 4.47 -15.08
CA VAL A 161 -11.40 4.77 -16.35
C VAL A 161 -9.94 4.30 -16.32
N GLY A 162 -9.24 4.52 -15.20
CA GLY A 162 -7.82 4.21 -15.06
C GLY A 162 -7.51 2.72 -14.97
N LYS A 163 -8.48 1.89 -14.59
CA LYS A 163 -8.31 0.44 -14.54
C LYS A 163 -8.49 -0.17 -15.94
N VAL A 164 -7.43 -0.76 -16.45
CA VAL A 164 -7.39 -1.44 -17.76
C VAL A 164 -6.99 -2.92 -17.67
N THR A 165 -6.59 -3.40 -16.49
CA THR A 165 -6.25 -4.82 -16.25
C THR A 165 -6.59 -5.25 -14.82
N THR A 166 -6.14 -6.45 -14.42
CA THR A 166 -6.30 -7.03 -13.09
C THR A 166 -5.41 -6.33 -12.07
N GLY A 167 -6.02 -5.78 -11.01
CA GLY A 167 -5.27 -5.13 -9.93
C GLY A 167 -6.21 -4.55 -8.87
N CYS A 168 -6.15 -5.09 -7.65
CA CYS A 168 -7.07 -4.68 -6.57
C CYS A 168 -6.78 -3.24 -6.10
N ASN A 169 -5.56 -2.76 -6.38
CA ASN A 169 -5.12 -1.39 -6.16
C ASN A 169 -5.89 -0.34 -6.98
N MET A 170 -6.54 -0.74 -8.07
CA MET A 170 -7.43 0.11 -8.87
C MET A 170 -8.91 -0.31 -8.75
N GLU A 171 -9.24 -1.19 -7.80
CA GLU A 171 -10.60 -1.73 -7.58
C GLU A 171 -11.07 -1.60 -6.12
N GLY A 172 -11.75 -2.62 -5.59
CA GLY A 172 -12.36 -2.61 -4.27
C GLY A 172 -11.40 -2.24 -3.15
N PHE A 173 -10.11 -2.60 -3.23
CA PHE A 173 -9.18 -2.23 -2.18
C PHE A 173 -8.66 -0.80 -2.33
N GLY A 174 -8.03 -0.45 -3.45
CA GLY A 174 -7.43 0.87 -3.64
C GLY A 174 -8.45 1.98 -3.89
N ALA A 175 -9.39 1.78 -4.83
CA ALA A 175 -10.45 2.75 -5.11
C ALA A 175 -11.38 2.88 -3.90
N GLY A 176 -11.73 1.76 -3.26
CA GLY A 176 -12.42 1.72 -1.98
C GLY A 176 -11.72 2.58 -0.92
N SER A 177 -10.45 2.31 -0.63
CA SER A 177 -9.69 3.01 0.40
C SER A 177 -9.64 4.52 0.16
N ALA A 178 -9.38 4.96 -1.07
CA ALA A 178 -9.33 6.38 -1.42
C ALA A 178 -10.69 7.06 -1.26
N CYS A 179 -11.76 6.48 -1.80
CA CYS A 179 -13.11 7.04 -1.69
C CYS A 179 -13.59 7.14 -0.23
N ILE A 180 -13.35 6.09 0.57
CA ILE A 180 -13.75 6.07 1.97
C ILE A 180 -12.90 7.02 2.83
N ALA A 181 -11.62 7.20 2.49
CA ALA A 181 -10.78 8.22 3.12
C ALA A 181 -11.30 9.62 2.87
N ALA A 182 -11.68 9.94 1.62
CA ALA A 182 -12.26 11.22 1.27
C ALA A 182 -13.57 11.47 2.04
N ALA A 183 -14.49 10.51 1.96
CA ALA A 183 -15.77 10.57 2.67
C ALA A 183 -15.58 10.76 4.18
N THR A 184 -14.68 9.99 4.80
CA THR A 184 -14.42 10.08 6.24
C THR A 184 -13.80 11.42 6.62
N ALA A 185 -12.82 11.92 5.86
CA ALA A 185 -12.21 13.23 6.14
C ALA A 185 -13.26 14.35 6.08
N LEU A 186 -14.15 14.33 5.09
CA LEU A 186 -15.24 15.31 4.96
C LEU A 186 -16.28 15.19 6.09
N LEU A 187 -16.61 13.97 6.53
CA LEU A 187 -17.51 13.75 7.66
C LEU A 187 -16.91 14.23 8.99
N GLU A 188 -15.59 14.14 9.16
CA GLU A 188 -14.86 14.66 10.32
C GLU A 188 -14.61 16.19 10.25
N GLY A 189 -15.10 16.87 9.20
CA GLY A 189 -14.92 18.31 9.03
C GLY A 189 -13.51 18.73 8.57
N GLY A 190 -12.79 17.83 7.90
CA GLY A 190 -11.47 18.09 7.34
C GLY A 190 -11.47 19.11 6.20
N THR A 191 -10.36 19.82 6.07
CA THR A 191 -10.05 20.71 4.92
C THR A 191 -9.89 19.93 3.61
N PRO A 192 -10.01 20.58 2.43
CA PRO A 192 -9.73 19.94 1.15
C PRO A 192 -8.35 19.26 1.10
N GLU A 193 -7.32 19.88 1.68
CA GLU A 193 -5.97 19.32 1.74
C GLU A 193 -5.91 18.10 2.66
N GLN A 194 -6.58 18.13 3.82
CA GLN A 194 -6.64 16.96 4.70
C GLN A 194 -7.34 15.78 4.02
N MET A 195 -8.39 16.04 3.25
CA MET A 195 -9.05 15.03 2.43
C MET A 195 -8.08 14.44 1.40
N GLU A 196 -7.37 15.27 0.64
CA GLU A 196 -6.40 14.81 -0.37
C GLU A 196 -5.30 13.95 0.27
N LYS A 197 -4.71 14.42 1.38
CA LYS A 197 -3.68 13.68 2.13
C LYS A 197 -4.23 12.33 2.61
N ALA A 198 -5.46 12.28 3.11
CA ALA A 198 -6.08 11.04 3.56
C ALA A 198 -6.22 10.03 2.40
N MET A 199 -6.64 10.49 1.22
CA MET A 199 -6.75 9.63 0.04
C MET A 199 -5.40 9.03 -0.37
N VAL A 200 -4.33 9.84 -0.35
CA VAL A 200 -2.96 9.41 -0.67
C VAL A 200 -2.48 8.33 0.31
N LEU A 201 -2.67 8.54 1.61
CA LEU A 201 -2.28 7.57 2.64
C LEU A 201 -3.07 6.26 2.52
N ALA A 202 -4.38 6.35 2.32
CA ALA A 202 -5.25 5.19 2.22
C ALA A 202 -4.92 4.32 1.00
N MET A 203 -4.47 4.93 -0.10
CA MET A 203 -4.08 4.21 -1.32
C MET A 203 -2.64 3.66 -1.26
N SER A 204 -1.77 4.23 -0.41
CA SER A 204 -0.37 3.80 -0.29
C SER A 204 -0.14 2.31 -0.05
N PRO A 205 -0.84 1.61 0.87
CA PRO A 205 -0.64 0.18 1.09
C PRO A 205 -1.26 -0.69 -0.01
N THR A 206 -2.08 -0.12 -0.89
CA THR A 206 -2.80 -0.90 -1.90
C THR A 206 -1.99 -1.04 -3.18
N ILE A 207 -0.99 -0.19 -3.41
CA ILE A 207 -0.20 -0.17 -4.65
C ILE A 207 0.45 -1.53 -4.91
N GLY A 208 0.27 -2.06 -6.12
CA GLY A 208 0.84 -3.33 -6.55
C GLY A 208 0.06 -4.57 -6.11
N VAL A 209 -1.01 -4.44 -5.32
CA VAL A 209 -1.83 -5.57 -4.87
C VAL A 209 -2.62 -6.17 -6.06
N PRO A 210 -2.37 -7.44 -6.44
CA PRO A 210 -3.06 -8.09 -7.56
C PRO A 210 -4.51 -8.45 -7.19
N CYS A 211 -5.39 -8.51 -8.19
CA CYS A 211 -6.79 -8.94 -8.03
C CYS A 211 -6.95 -10.45 -8.26
N THR A 212 -6.71 -10.93 -9.48
CA THR A 212 -6.63 -12.37 -9.81
C THR A 212 -5.30 -12.91 -9.30
N PRO A 213 -5.21 -14.13 -8.72
CA PRO A 213 -6.18 -15.24 -8.60
C PRO A 213 -7.10 -15.24 -7.36
N ARG A 214 -7.08 -14.19 -6.54
CA ARG A 214 -7.77 -14.16 -5.24
C ARG A 214 -9.30 -14.21 -5.35
N VAL A 215 -9.83 -13.82 -6.51
CA VAL A 215 -11.26 -13.89 -6.83
C VAL A 215 -11.76 -15.31 -7.11
N LEU A 216 -10.93 -16.35 -7.05
CA LEU A 216 -11.41 -17.75 -7.17
C LEU A 216 -11.04 -18.61 -5.98
N VAL A 217 -10.06 -18.19 -5.17
CA VAL A 217 -9.81 -18.80 -3.87
C VAL A 217 -10.87 -18.32 -2.87
N PRO A 218 -11.54 -19.23 -2.14
CA PRO A 218 -12.56 -18.86 -1.16
C PRO A 218 -12.07 -17.81 -0.15
N ALA A 219 -12.96 -16.86 0.14
CA ALA A 219 -12.84 -15.82 1.16
C ALA A 219 -11.68 -14.81 1.05
N LEU A 220 -10.69 -14.97 0.16
CA LEU A 220 -9.51 -14.07 0.14
C LEU A 220 -9.85 -12.59 -0.17
N CYS A 221 -10.93 -12.33 -0.91
CA CYS A 221 -11.38 -10.95 -1.17
C CYS A 221 -11.95 -10.25 0.08
N THR A 222 -12.41 -10.98 1.10
CA THR A 222 -13.12 -10.40 2.26
C THR A 222 -12.30 -9.33 2.98
N THR A 223 -11.01 -9.58 3.20
CA THR A 223 -10.12 -8.66 3.91
C THR A 223 -9.64 -7.51 3.05
N HIS A 224 -9.64 -7.64 1.71
CA HIS A 224 -9.33 -6.51 0.82
C HIS A 224 -10.47 -5.49 0.85
N VAL A 225 -11.71 -5.97 0.77
CA VAL A 225 -12.89 -5.11 0.66
C VAL A 225 -13.27 -4.50 2.00
N GLY A 226 -13.17 -5.28 3.09
CA GLY A 226 -13.25 -4.74 4.46
C GLY A 226 -12.03 -3.87 4.81
N GLY A 227 -10.84 -4.25 4.31
CA GLY A 227 -9.62 -3.46 4.44
C GLY A 227 -9.75 -2.08 3.82
N ALA A 228 -10.53 -1.93 2.74
CA ALA A 228 -10.80 -0.62 2.14
C ALA A 228 -11.53 0.32 3.11
N ILE A 229 -12.52 -0.19 3.85
CA ILE A 229 -13.24 0.57 4.88
C ILE A 229 -12.26 0.95 6.00
N LEU A 230 -11.47 0.00 6.50
CA LEU A 230 -10.52 0.22 7.59
C LEU A 230 -9.44 1.24 7.22
N MET A 231 -8.77 1.06 6.08
CA MET A 231 -7.71 1.97 5.63
C MET A 231 -8.27 3.36 5.32
N GLY A 232 -9.44 3.43 4.68
CA GLY A 232 -10.10 4.68 4.38
C GLY A 232 -10.47 5.45 5.65
N MET A 233 -11.21 4.81 6.56
CA MET A 233 -11.64 5.46 7.80
C MET A 233 -10.45 5.85 8.70
N TYR A 234 -9.43 5.01 8.80
CA TYR A 234 -8.22 5.32 9.55
C TYR A 234 -7.47 6.52 8.98
N ALA A 235 -7.21 6.54 7.67
CA ALA A 235 -6.50 7.65 7.04
C ALA A 235 -7.30 8.96 7.11
N GLY A 236 -8.61 8.90 6.89
CA GLY A 236 -9.51 10.05 7.01
C GLY A 236 -9.49 10.65 8.42
N ARG A 237 -9.69 9.82 9.45
CA ARG A 237 -9.62 10.28 10.85
C ARG A 237 -8.21 10.76 11.22
N LEU A 238 -7.15 10.07 10.82
CA LEU A 238 -5.79 10.46 11.17
C LEU A 238 -5.46 11.86 10.66
N CYS A 239 -5.71 12.14 9.38
CA CYS A 239 -5.41 13.44 8.76
C CYS A 239 -6.21 14.60 9.35
N THR A 240 -7.38 14.35 9.95
CA THR A 240 -8.18 15.41 10.59
C THR A 240 -7.83 15.62 12.06
N LYS A 241 -7.13 14.68 12.71
CA LYS A 241 -6.74 14.79 14.13
C LYS A 241 -5.31 15.24 14.34
N VAL A 242 -4.40 15.00 13.39
CA VAL A 242 -2.98 15.37 13.54
C VAL A 242 -2.45 16.11 12.32
N GLU A 243 -1.47 16.97 12.56
CA GLU A 243 -0.70 17.59 11.49
C GLU A 243 0.36 16.61 11.00
N MET A 244 0.30 16.26 9.71
CA MET A 244 1.25 15.37 9.08
C MET A 244 1.64 15.88 7.69
N THR A 245 2.94 15.74 7.39
CA THR A 245 3.52 16.04 6.09
C THR A 245 3.27 14.89 5.13
N VAL A 246 2.40 15.11 4.15
CA VAL A 246 2.19 14.24 3.00
C VAL A 246 2.29 15.14 1.77
N ASN A 247 3.41 15.03 1.06
CA ASN A 247 3.78 15.95 -0.03
C ASN A 247 3.55 15.35 -1.43
N VAL A 248 2.84 14.22 -1.50
CA VAL A 248 2.49 13.57 -2.77
C VAL A 248 1.07 13.99 -3.10
N PRO A 249 0.83 14.73 -4.21
CA PRO A 249 -0.52 15.03 -4.67
C PRO A 249 -1.29 13.76 -5.03
N PHE A 250 -2.61 13.77 -4.89
CA PHE A 250 -3.43 12.59 -5.21
C PHE A 250 -3.33 12.23 -6.69
N ASP A 251 -3.25 13.23 -7.58
CA ASP A 251 -3.11 13.00 -9.02
C ASP A 251 -1.84 12.23 -9.39
N VAL A 252 -0.73 12.48 -8.67
CA VAL A 252 0.51 11.69 -8.80
C VAL A 252 0.28 10.26 -8.34
N MET A 253 -0.40 10.10 -7.20
CA MET A 253 -0.65 8.80 -6.59
C MET A 253 -1.56 7.91 -7.47
N ILE A 254 -2.67 8.43 -7.99
CA ILE A 254 -3.59 7.69 -8.87
C ILE A 254 -2.96 7.41 -10.24
N SER A 255 -2.14 8.33 -10.76
CA SER A 255 -1.38 8.12 -12.00
C SER A 255 -0.34 7.01 -11.84
N MET A 256 0.36 6.96 -10.71
CA MET A 256 1.26 5.85 -10.40
C MET A 256 0.48 4.54 -10.27
N ALA A 257 -0.64 4.53 -9.54
CA ALA A 257 -1.47 3.33 -9.36
C ALA A 257 -1.99 2.76 -10.70
N SER A 258 -2.38 3.63 -11.63
CA SER A 258 -2.85 3.24 -12.98
C SER A 258 -1.72 2.69 -13.87
N ARG A 259 -0.45 2.98 -13.58
CA ARG A 259 0.69 2.35 -14.27
C ARG A 259 1.09 1.04 -13.58
N VAL A 260 1.18 1.04 -12.26
CA VAL A 260 1.61 -0.12 -11.49
C VAL A 260 0.66 -1.30 -11.69
N HIS A 261 -0.66 -1.10 -11.78
CA HIS A 261 -1.58 -2.24 -11.96
C HIS A 261 -1.35 -2.99 -13.30
N VAL A 262 -0.89 -2.30 -14.34
CA VAL A 262 -0.50 -2.93 -15.62
C VAL A 262 0.71 -3.84 -15.43
N GLU A 263 1.73 -3.34 -14.73
CA GLU A 263 2.92 -4.11 -14.38
C GLU A 263 2.57 -5.28 -13.45
N SER A 264 1.70 -5.08 -12.46
CA SER A 264 1.19 -6.15 -11.59
C SER A 264 0.51 -7.26 -12.40
N GLY A 265 -0.37 -6.91 -13.34
CA GLY A 265 -1.03 -7.87 -14.22
C GLY A 265 -0.06 -8.72 -15.04
N LYS A 266 1.07 -8.12 -15.46
CA LYS A 266 2.08 -8.80 -16.29
C LYS A 266 3.11 -9.60 -15.48
N HIS A 267 3.52 -9.09 -14.33
CA HIS A 267 4.70 -9.58 -13.60
C HIS A 267 4.38 -10.19 -12.24
N LEU A 268 3.32 -9.76 -11.56
CA LEU A 268 2.95 -10.30 -10.25
C LEU A 268 1.87 -11.38 -10.37
N VAL A 269 0.81 -11.11 -11.16
CA VAL A 269 -0.34 -12.02 -11.28
C VAL A 269 0.07 -13.44 -11.69
N PRO A 270 0.95 -13.66 -12.69
CA PRO A 270 1.34 -15.02 -13.07
C PRO A 270 1.95 -15.82 -11.91
N THR A 271 2.83 -15.20 -11.13
CA THR A 271 3.41 -15.85 -9.96
C THR A 271 2.36 -16.12 -8.89
N VAL A 272 1.41 -15.22 -8.67
CA VAL A 272 0.35 -15.49 -7.67
C VAL A 272 -0.56 -16.61 -8.15
N VAL A 273 -0.92 -16.66 -9.45
CA VAL A 273 -1.74 -17.73 -10.06
C VAL A 273 -1.10 -19.09 -9.83
N GLU A 274 0.20 -19.22 -10.11
CA GLU A 274 0.97 -20.47 -9.92
C GLU A 274 0.77 -21.10 -8.53
N TYR A 275 0.67 -20.29 -7.47
CA TYR A 275 0.51 -20.81 -6.10
C TYR A 275 -0.95 -20.95 -5.64
N MET A 276 -1.91 -20.34 -6.34
CA MET A 276 -3.29 -20.20 -5.86
C MET A 276 -4.30 -20.95 -6.71
N GLU A 277 -4.03 -21.16 -8.00
CA GLU A 277 -4.89 -21.87 -8.95
C GLU A 277 -5.35 -23.24 -8.46
N PRO A 278 -4.48 -24.07 -7.84
CA PRO A 278 -4.93 -25.35 -7.29
C PRO A 278 -6.04 -25.25 -6.23
N PHE A 279 -6.18 -24.10 -5.58
CA PHE A 279 -7.17 -23.85 -4.52
C PHE A 279 -8.42 -23.13 -5.01
N PHE A 280 -8.60 -22.98 -6.32
CA PHE A 280 -9.80 -22.34 -6.87
C PHE A 280 -11.04 -23.16 -6.58
N ARG A 281 -12.12 -22.47 -6.20
CA ARG A 281 -13.39 -23.13 -5.98
C ARG A 281 -13.97 -23.61 -7.30
N LYS A 282 -14.12 -24.91 -7.43
CA LYS A 282 -14.73 -25.59 -8.58
C LYS A 282 -16.25 -25.74 -8.40
N LYS A 283 -17.01 -25.71 -9.49
CA LYS A 283 -18.46 -25.99 -9.51
C LYS A 283 -18.69 -27.37 -10.10
N GLU A 284 -19.23 -28.32 -9.34
CA GLU A 284 -19.42 -29.72 -9.79
C GLU A 284 -20.09 -29.86 -11.16
N LYS A 285 -21.12 -29.05 -11.43
CA LYS A 285 -21.81 -29.06 -12.74
C LYS A 285 -20.88 -28.63 -13.89
N VAL A 286 -19.95 -27.71 -13.63
CA VAL A 286 -18.94 -27.30 -14.62
C VAL A 286 -17.86 -28.38 -14.73
N GLU A 287 -17.40 -28.94 -13.61
CA GLU A 287 -16.43 -30.05 -13.59
C GLU A 287 -16.92 -31.28 -14.35
N SER A 288 -18.23 -31.54 -14.39
CA SER A 288 -18.78 -32.64 -15.21
C SER A 288 -18.59 -32.45 -16.73
N LEU A 289 -18.26 -31.23 -17.18
CA LEU A 289 -17.98 -30.89 -18.58
C LEU A 289 -16.47 -30.90 -18.90
N VAL A 290 -15.62 -30.99 -17.88
CA VAL A 290 -14.17 -31.01 -18.00
C VAL A 290 -13.70 -32.45 -18.19
N SER A 291 -12.74 -32.69 -19.08
CA SER A 291 -12.23 -34.04 -19.36
C SER A 291 -11.42 -34.60 -18.19
N GLU A 292 -11.36 -35.93 -18.05
CA GLU A 292 -10.60 -36.57 -16.97
C GLU A 292 -9.09 -36.32 -17.11
N GLU A 293 -8.59 -36.12 -18.32
CA GLU A 293 -7.19 -35.75 -18.55
C GLU A 293 -6.86 -34.39 -17.95
N VAL A 294 -7.74 -33.39 -18.12
CA VAL A 294 -7.55 -32.05 -17.54
C VAL A 294 -7.63 -32.12 -16.01
N LYS A 295 -8.63 -32.80 -15.46
CA LYS A 295 -8.76 -32.96 -14.00
C LYS A 295 -7.56 -33.67 -13.37
N SER A 296 -7.05 -34.70 -14.05
CA SER A 296 -5.87 -35.43 -13.59
C SER A 296 -4.61 -34.57 -13.64
N ALA A 297 -4.46 -33.73 -14.67
CA ALA A 297 -3.36 -32.77 -14.76
C ALA A 297 -3.44 -31.70 -13.66
N GLU A 298 -4.61 -31.13 -13.41
CA GLU A 298 -4.82 -30.16 -12.32
C GLU A 298 -4.56 -30.76 -10.93
N ALA A 299 -4.98 -32.02 -10.70
CA ALA A 299 -4.72 -32.71 -9.44
C ALA A 299 -3.22 -33.01 -9.23
N GLN A 300 -2.50 -33.34 -10.30
CA GLN A 300 -1.04 -33.51 -10.28
C GLN A 300 -0.36 -32.18 -9.96
N GLU A 301 -0.78 -31.08 -10.59
CA GLU A 301 -0.26 -29.73 -10.37
C GLU A 301 -0.50 -29.24 -8.93
N GLU A 302 -1.64 -29.58 -8.32
CA GLU A 302 -1.92 -29.30 -6.91
C GLU A 302 -0.88 -29.96 -5.98
N VAL A 303 -0.59 -31.24 -6.21
CA VAL A 303 0.41 -31.99 -5.43
C VAL A 303 1.81 -31.38 -5.59
N GLU A 304 2.19 -31.03 -6.81
CA GLU A 304 3.49 -30.41 -7.12
C GLU A 304 3.62 -29.03 -6.47
N THR A 305 2.58 -28.20 -6.55
CA THR A 305 2.52 -26.87 -5.94
C THR A 305 2.64 -26.95 -4.42
N LEU A 306 1.91 -27.88 -3.78
CA LEU A 306 2.01 -28.12 -2.33
C LEU A 306 3.41 -28.58 -1.92
N ALA A 307 4.04 -29.48 -2.70
CA ALA A 307 5.39 -29.94 -2.45
C ALA A 307 6.41 -28.80 -2.55
N LYS A 308 6.33 -27.99 -3.62
CA LYS A 308 7.17 -26.81 -3.84
C LYS A 308 7.00 -25.79 -2.71
N ALA A 309 5.76 -25.44 -2.36
CA ALA A 309 5.46 -24.51 -1.28
C ALA A 309 6.02 -24.99 0.06
N LYS A 310 5.92 -26.29 0.36
CA LYS A 310 6.48 -26.89 1.57
C LYS A 310 8.00 -26.81 1.63
N VAL A 311 8.69 -27.05 0.51
CA VAL A 311 10.15 -26.89 0.44
C VAL A 311 10.53 -25.44 0.73
N ILE A 312 9.92 -24.47 0.05
CA ILE A 312 10.19 -23.04 0.25
C ILE A 312 9.91 -22.64 1.70
N ALA A 313 8.75 -23.02 2.26
CA ALA A 313 8.40 -22.73 3.65
C ALA A 313 9.38 -23.36 4.64
N LYS A 314 9.88 -24.57 4.36
CA LYS A 314 10.87 -25.24 5.21
C LYS A 314 12.23 -24.56 5.14
N GLU A 315 12.67 -24.10 3.97
CA GLU A 315 13.90 -23.31 3.84
C GLU A 315 13.79 -21.98 4.59
N MET A 316 12.66 -21.27 4.47
CA MET A 316 12.41 -20.07 5.29
C MET A 316 12.49 -20.39 6.80
N ALA A 317 11.85 -21.48 7.23
CA ALA A 317 11.89 -21.90 8.63
C ALA A 317 13.29 -22.28 9.12
N LYS A 318 14.11 -22.94 8.29
CA LYS A 318 15.52 -23.27 8.61
C LYS A 318 16.36 -22.02 8.83
N GLY A 319 16.07 -20.93 8.11
CA GLY A 319 16.74 -19.64 8.27
C GLY A 319 16.33 -18.86 9.53
N THR A 320 15.33 -19.31 10.29
CA THR A 320 14.90 -18.62 11.51
C THR A 320 15.83 -18.90 12.68
N LYS A 321 16.06 -17.88 13.51
CA LYS A 321 16.66 -18.04 14.84
C LYS A 321 15.57 -18.43 15.84
N GLY A 322 15.97 -18.95 17.01
CA GLY A 322 15.04 -19.22 18.10
C GLY A 322 14.21 -17.99 18.47
N ILE A 323 13.00 -18.21 19.00
CA ILE A 323 12.02 -17.14 19.30
C ILE A 323 12.52 -16.07 20.28
N LEU A 324 13.59 -16.37 21.04
CA LEU A 324 14.26 -15.43 21.94
C LEU A 324 15.21 -14.45 21.21
N HIS A 325 15.47 -14.68 19.92
CA HIS A 325 16.44 -13.94 19.10
C HIS A 325 15.88 -13.63 17.69
N THR A 326 14.56 -13.44 17.58
CA THR A 326 13.89 -13.15 16.30
C THR A 326 13.98 -11.68 15.91
N TYR A 327 14.01 -10.76 16.88
CA TYR A 327 14.23 -9.35 16.59
C TYR A 327 15.66 -9.12 16.11
N GLY A 328 15.80 -8.39 15.01
CA GLY A 328 17.09 -7.87 14.57
C GLY A 328 17.58 -6.75 15.48
N ASP A 329 18.82 -6.33 15.29
CA ASP A 329 19.38 -5.19 16.02
C ASP A 329 18.57 -3.92 15.76
N ALA A 330 18.55 -3.03 16.74
CA ALA A 330 17.94 -1.72 16.55
C ALA A 330 18.67 -0.98 15.43
N VAL A 331 17.89 -0.35 14.54
CA VAL A 331 18.37 0.42 13.40
C VAL A 331 17.81 1.83 13.46
N VAL A 332 18.71 2.80 13.56
CA VAL A 332 18.43 4.24 13.46
C VAL A 332 17.95 4.64 12.06
N GLY A 333 17.29 5.78 11.94
CA GLY A 333 16.81 6.28 10.64
C GLY A 333 15.61 5.54 10.05
N GLY A 334 15.00 4.60 10.78
CA GLY A 334 13.67 4.06 10.48
C GLY A 334 13.60 3.05 9.32
N SER A 335 14.73 2.60 8.77
CA SER A 335 14.74 1.56 7.72
C SER A 335 15.91 0.59 7.86
N SER A 336 15.60 -0.67 8.12
CA SER A 336 16.61 -1.74 8.23
C SER A 336 17.30 -2.03 6.89
N GLN A 337 16.57 -1.91 5.78
CA GLN A 337 17.12 -2.04 4.44
C GLN A 337 17.89 -0.78 4.05
N ALA A 338 17.27 0.40 4.19
CA ALA A 338 17.89 1.60 3.66
C ALA A 338 19.03 2.12 4.53
N VAL A 339 18.99 1.94 5.85
CA VAL A 339 20.00 2.48 6.78
C VAL A 339 20.84 1.37 7.38
N GLY A 340 20.21 0.32 7.92
CA GLY A 340 20.91 -0.72 8.68
C GLY A 340 21.96 -1.45 7.86
N SER A 341 21.60 -1.92 6.66
CA SER A 341 22.52 -2.69 5.81
C SER A 341 23.72 -1.85 5.32
N PRO A 342 23.53 -0.61 4.80
CA PRO A 342 24.67 0.25 4.45
C PRO A 342 25.56 0.64 5.64
N THR A 343 24.94 0.88 6.81
CA THR A 343 25.69 1.17 8.04
C THR A 343 26.55 -0.01 8.45
N ASN A 344 26.04 -1.24 8.35
CA ASN A 344 26.80 -2.44 8.66
C ASN A 344 27.95 -2.69 7.67
N ALA A 345 27.74 -2.45 6.37
CA ALA A 345 28.84 -2.46 5.39
C ALA A 345 29.94 -1.45 5.76
N ALA A 346 29.53 -0.25 6.19
CA ALA A 346 30.43 0.80 6.63
C ALA A 346 31.19 0.46 7.92
N ARG A 347 30.53 -0.17 8.90
CA ARG A 347 31.16 -0.66 10.14
C ARG A 347 32.22 -1.73 9.84
N ILE A 348 31.95 -2.63 8.89
CA ILE A 348 32.94 -3.62 8.46
C ILE A 348 34.14 -2.89 7.83
N ALA A 349 33.91 -1.91 6.94
CA ALA A 349 34.99 -1.13 6.35
C ALA A 349 35.82 -0.41 7.42
N HIS A 350 35.17 0.17 8.43
CA HIS A 350 35.85 0.80 9.57
C HIS A 350 36.78 -0.16 10.31
N ARG A 351 36.36 -1.42 10.50
CA ARG A 351 37.19 -2.45 11.17
C ARG A 351 38.43 -2.85 10.36
N LEU A 352 38.38 -2.70 9.03
CA LEU A 352 39.52 -2.95 8.15
C LEU A 352 40.46 -1.75 8.05
N ALA A 353 39.95 -0.53 8.25
CA ALA A 353 40.71 0.70 8.11
C ALA A 353 41.81 0.81 9.18
N LYS A 354 42.99 1.27 8.77
CA LYS A 354 44.12 1.59 9.66
C LYS A 354 44.56 3.02 9.40
N GLY A 355 44.89 3.77 10.45
CA GLY A 355 45.32 5.17 10.34
C GLY A 355 44.18 6.18 10.43
N THR A 356 44.48 7.43 10.10
CA THR A 356 43.54 8.55 10.17
C THR A 356 42.72 8.63 8.90
N ILE A 357 41.40 8.51 9.01
CA ILE A 357 40.47 8.62 7.88
C ILE A 357 40.54 10.03 7.26
N LYS A 358 40.67 10.08 5.94
CA LYS A 358 40.71 11.31 5.14
C LYS A 358 39.51 11.46 4.21
N LYS A 359 39.04 10.34 3.64
CA LYS A 359 37.92 10.32 2.70
C LYS A 359 37.08 9.07 2.87
N VAL A 360 35.77 9.23 2.69
CA VAL A 360 34.80 8.13 2.58
C VAL A 360 34.04 8.26 1.27
N THR A 361 34.09 7.23 0.44
CA THR A 361 33.28 7.12 -0.79
C THR A 361 32.15 6.12 -0.56
N ILE A 362 30.92 6.56 -0.82
CA ILE A 362 29.68 5.83 -0.59
C ILE A 362 29.02 5.58 -1.96
N GLU A 363 29.14 4.37 -2.48
CA GLU A 363 28.49 3.96 -3.73
C GLU A 363 27.26 3.11 -3.41
N LEU A 364 26.10 3.60 -3.84
CA LEU A 364 24.80 2.97 -3.56
C LEU A 364 24.02 2.75 -4.85
N TYR A 365 23.34 1.61 -4.97
CA TYR A 365 22.43 1.38 -6.09
C TYR A 365 21.31 2.44 -6.18
N PRO A 366 20.65 2.62 -7.35
CA PRO A 366 19.82 3.81 -7.61
C PRO A 366 18.70 4.08 -6.60
N GLU A 367 18.08 3.03 -6.05
CA GLU A 367 17.03 3.17 -5.03
C GLU A 367 17.58 3.72 -3.71
N LEU A 368 18.73 3.22 -3.23
CA LEU A 368 19.34 3.71 -2.00
C LEU A 368 19.98 5.09 -2.19
N PHE A 369 20.54 5.35 -3.37
CA PHE A 369 21.06 6.69 -3.69
C PHE A 369 19.93 7.75 -3.61
N LYS A 370 18.72 7.41 -4.05
CA LYS A 370 17.53 8.28 -3.89
C LYS A 370 17.08 8.44 -2.43
N ARG A 371 17.44 7.50 -1.54
CA ARG A 371 17.17 7.54 -0.08
C ARG A 371 18.34 8.07 0.75
N ARG A 372 19.30 8.76 0.14
CA ARG A 372 20.52 9.26 0.80
C ARG A 372 20.30 10.12 2.04
N SER A 373 19.14 10.79 2.15
CA SER A 373 18.78 11.59 3.33
C SER A 373 18.72 10.79 4.63
N ILE A 374 18.35 9.51 4.56
CA ILE A 374 18.27 8.64 5.74
C ILE A 374 19.47 7.70 5.87
N ASN A 375 20.16 7.36 4.78
CA ASN A 375 21.21 6.34 4.86
C ASN A 375 22.62 6.89 5.02
N VAL A 376 22.93 8.07 4.47
CA VAL A 376 24.28 8.65 4.56
C VAL A 376 24.69 8.95 6.00
N PRO A 377 23.82 9.48 6.90
CA PRO A 377 24.19 9.63 8.31
C PRO A 377 24.57 8.29 8.96
N GLY A 378 23.82 7.22 8.65
CA GLY A 378 24.10 5.85 9.08
C GLY A 378 25.44 5.31 8.54
N VAL A 379 25.68 5.47 7.24
CA VAL A 379 26.95 5.06 6.63
C VAL A 379 28.13 5.79 7.26
N LEU A 380 28.03 7.10 7.48
CA LEU A 380 29.12 7.89 8.07
C LEU A 380 29.36 7.56 9.54
N MET A 381 28.31 7.35 10.34
CA MET A 381 28.49 6.90 11.72
C MET A 381 29.22 5.56 11.79
N GLY A 382 28.89 4.64 10.88
CA GLY A 382 29.54 3.33 10.78
C GLY A 382 30.98 3.41 10.27
N ALA A 383 31.21 4.12 9.16
CA ALA A 383 32.52 4.21 8.51
C ALA A 383 33.55 5.00 9.32
N VAL A 384 33.14 6.13 9.93
CA VAL A 384 34.08 7.05 10.57
C VAL A 384 34.26 6.74 12.06
N PHE A 385 33.20 6.34 12.73
CA PHE A 385 33.20 6.15 14.20
C PHE A 385 33.01 4.69 14.63
N GLY A 386 32.80 3.76 13.69
CA GLY A 386 32.53 2.35 14.01
C GLY A 386 31.21 2.14 14.76
N ALA A 387 30.33 3.14 14.79
CA ALA A 387 29.16 3.16 15.66
C ALA A 387 28.12 2.11 15.26
N SER A 388 27.42 1.57 16.26
CA SER A 388 26.37 0.57 16.07
C SER A 388 25.18 1.15 15.31
N THR A 389 24.44 0.32 14.56
CA THR A 389 23.16 0.72 13.95
C THR A 389 22.13 1.19 14.96
N SER A 390 22.32 0.92 16.26
CA SER A 390 21.43 1.34 17.35
C SER A 390 21.77 2.71 17.96
N ASP A 391 22.89 3.33 17.56
CA ASP A 391 23.38 4.57 18.18
C ASP A 391 22.68 5.80 17.58
N TYR A 392 21.54 6.13 18.15
CA TYR A 392 20.69 7.26 17.74
C TYR A 392 21.36 8.62 17.92
N GLU A 393 22.17 8.77 18.97
CA GLU A 393 22.88 10.03 19.22
C GLU A 393 23.92 10.29 18.15
N MET A 394 24.70 9.27 17.79
CA MET A 394 25.69 9.37 16.74
C MET A 394 25.04 9.59 15.38
N TYR A 395 23.93 8.91 15.07
CA TYR A 395 23.21 9.10 13.80
C TYR A 395 22.84 10.57 13.55
N ASN A 396 22.38 11.29 14.58
CA ASN A 396 21.97 12.68 14.47
C ASN A 396 23.15 13.67 14.37
N LYS A 397 24.35 13.28 14.79
CA LYS A 397 25.53 14.17 14.85
C LYS A 397 26.60 13.82 13.81
N ALA A 398 26.56 12.62 13.22
CA ALA A 398 27.64 12.09 12.39
C ALA A 398 27.99 13.00 11.21
N ILE A 399 26.99 13.57 10.53
CA ILE A 399 27.21 14.47 9.39
C ILE A 399 28.03 15.69 9.81
N ASP A 400 27.65 16.34 10.92
CA ASP A 400 28.31 17.55 11.39
C ASP A 400 29.71 17.24 11.92
N MET A 401 29.86 16.16 12.67
CA MET A 401 31.17 15.71 13.19
C MET A 401 32.15 15.33 12.07
N VAL A 402 31.67 14.73 10.98
CA VAL A 402 32.50 14.42 9.80
C VAL A 402 32.99 15.70 9.12
N LYS A 403 32.11 16.70 8.98
CA LYS A 403 32.49 18.03 8.44
C LYS A 403 33.50 18.74 9.33
N GLU A 404 33.29 18.75 10.64
CA GLU A 404 34.22 19.36 11.61
C GLU A 404 35.61 18.72 11.57
N LYS A 405 35.69 17.42 11.31
CA LYS A 405 36.95 16.68 11.14
C LYS A 405 37.62 16.92 9.77
N GLY A 406 36.97 17.63 8.86
CA GLY A 406 37.48 17.88 7.50
C GLY A 406 37.63 16.61 6.66
N ILE A 407 36.81 15.58 6.93
CA ILE A 407 36.81 14.33 6.16
C ILE A 407 36.02 14.56 4.87
N GLU A 408 36.62 14.23 3.73
CA GLU A 408 35.96 14.30 2.43
C GLU A 408 34.90 13.18 2.30
N VAL A 409 33.72 13.51 1.78
CA VAL A 409 32.66 12.53 1.54
C VAL A 409 32.22 12.63 0.09
N GLU A 410 32.31 11.51 -0.62
CA GLU A 410 31.84 11.36 -1.99
C GLU A 410 30.68 10.37 -2.02
N ILE A 411 29.56 10.76 -2.63
CA ILE A 411 28.35 9.92 -2.73
C ILE A 411 28.10 9.64 -4.21
N VAL A 412 28.10 8.37 -4.58
CA VAL A 412 28.06 7.91 -5.96
C VAL A 412 26.82 7.03 -6.19
N GLU A 413 26.13 7.26 -7.30
CA GLU A 413 25.05 6.39 -7.77
C GLU A 413 25.67 5.21 -8.53
N GLY A 414 25.60 4.02 -7.95
CA GLY A 414 25.99 2.77 -8.60
C GLY A 414 24.92 2.27 -9.57
N SER A 415 25.30 1.39 -10.50
CA SER A 415 24.40 0.85 -11.53
C SER A 415 23.90 -0.58 -11.24
N GLU A 416 24.60 -1.32 -10.38
CA GLU A 416 24.26 -2.70 -10.06
C GLU A 416 23.13 -2.78 -9.02
N HIS A 417 22.18 -3.70 -9.22
CA HIS A 417 21.07 -3.89 -8.30
C HIS A 417 21.55 -4.32 -6.91
N ALA A 418 21.00 -3.68 -5.87
CA ALA A 418 21.30 -3.94 -4.46
C ALA A 418 22.75 -3.66 -4.01
N ILE A 419 23.61 -3.10 -4.88
CA ILE A 419 25.00 -2.81 -4.52
C ILE A 419 25.11 -1.73 -3.45
N GLN A 420 26.03 -1.96 -2.52
CA GLN A 420 26.46 -0.99 -1.52
C GLN A 420 27.96 -1.19 -1.29
N ARG A 421 28.75 -0.24 -1.78
CA ARG A 421 30.20 -0.25 -1.64
C ARG A 421 30.65 0.96 -0.84
N ILE A 422 31.37 0.68 0.25
CA ILE A 422 31.96 1.69 1.12
C ILE A 422 33.47 1.60 0.98
N THR A 423 34.09 2.71 0.58
CA THR A 423 35.55 2.85 0.50
C THR A 423 36.00 3.88 1.53
N ILE A 424 37.01 3.53 2.32
CA ILE A 424 37.63 4.41 3.31
C ILE A 424 39.10 4.59 2.93
N GLU A 425 39.49 5.83 2.70
CA GLU A 425 40.88 6.22 2.47
C GLU A 425 41.45 6.85 3.74
N THR A 426 42.60 6.35 4.16
CA THR A 426 43.36 6.83 5.32
C THR A 426 44.75 7.30 4.89
N ASP A 427 45.51 7.83 5.83
CA ASP A 427 46.93 8.13 5.65
C ASP A 427 47.84 6.89 5.51
N LEU A 428 47.34 5.70 5.83
CA LEU A 428 48.12 4.45 5.78
C LEU A 428 47.65 3.47 4.70
N MET A 429 46.38 3.52 4.30
CA MET A 429 45.80 2.55 3.38
C MET A 429 44.47 3.02 2.79
N THR A 430 44.00 2.24 1.80
CA THR A 430 42.62 2.29 1.34
C THR A 430 42.00 0.93 1.58
N CYS A 431 40.84 0.88 2.25
CA CYS A 431 40.03 -0.33 2.34
C CYS A 431 38.68 -0.12 1.66
N SER A 432 38.11 -1.21 1.15
CA SER A 432 36.78 -1.19 0.54
C SER A 432 36.00 -2.43 0.95
N VAL A 433 34.70 -2.26 1.14
CA VAL A 433 33.76 -3.35 1.43
C VAL A 433 32.63 -3.25 0.42
N ASN A 434 32.50 -4.28 -0.41
CA ASN A 434 31.48 -4.37 -1.44
C ASN A 434 30.48 -5.47 -1.08
N THR A 435 29.22 -5.08 -0.95
CA THR A 435 28.17 -5.97 -0.45
C THR A 435 26.87 -5.80 -1.22
N LEU A 436 25.98 -6.79 -1.14
CA LEU A 436 24.61 -6.69 -1.64
C LEU A 436 23.63 -6.55 -0.47
N ASN A 437 22.72 -5.60 -0.57
CA ASN A 437 21.69 -5.36 0.43
C ASN A 437 20.63 -6.48 0.43
N ARG A 438 20.23 -6.95 1.62
CA ARG A 438 19.22 -8.01 1.83
C ARG A 438 18.14 -7.68 2.85
N GLY A 439 18.02 -6.40 3.21
CA GLY A 439 17.04 -5.91 4.20
C GLY A 439 17.30 -6.44 5.62
N GLY A 440 16.68 -5.81 6.62
CA GLY A 440 16.83 -6.24 8.01
C GLY A 440 18.23 -6.01 8.60
N GLY A 441 19.03 -5.09 8.03
CA GLY A 441 20.43 -4.88 8.43
C GLY A 441 21.41 -5.95 7.92
N ARG A 442 20.93 -6.93 7.16
CA ARG A 442 21.73 -8.05 6.61
C ARG A 442 22.35 -7.69 5.27
N LEU A 443 23.43 -8.37 4.92
CA LEU A 443 24.12 -8.17 3.65
C LEU A 443 24.76 -9.46 3.13
N VAL A 444 24.99 -9.54 1.81
CA VAL A 444 25.86 -10.55 1.19
C VAL A 444 27.24 -9.94 1.04
N MET A 445 28.27 -10.60 1.56
CA MET A 445 29.66 -10.21 1.32
C MET A 445 30.05 -10.64 -0.10
N ARG A 446 30.49 -9.70 -0.96
CA ARG A 446 31.02 -10.05 -2.29
C ARG A 446 32.54 -10.05 -2.29
N GLU A 447 33.11 -8.91 -1.95
CA GLU A 447 34.54 -8.68 -1.98
C GLU A 447 34.88 -7.58 -0.96
N ALA A 448 36.05 -7.70 -0.34
CA ALA A 448 36.62 -6.61 0.44
C ALA A 448 38.13 -6.54 0.23
N SER A 449 38.66 -5.32 0.31
CA SER A 449 40.09 -5.03 0.31
C SER A 449 40.47 -4.46 1.68
N PRO A 450 41.55 -4.95 2.33
CA PRO A 450 42.60 -5.82 1.78
C PRO A 450 42.30 -7.33 1.79
N SER A 451 41.32 -7.80 2.57
CA SER A 451 40.95 -9.23 2.63
C SER A 451 39.46 -9.39 2.88
N THR A 452 38.83 -10.25 2.08
CA THR A 452 37.43 -10.68 2.27
C THR A 452 37.28 -11.54 3.51
N GLU A 453 38.25 -12.40 3.82
CA GLU A 453 38.26 -13.23 5.03
C GLU A 453 38.29 -12.36 6.30
N GLU A 454 39.14 -11.33 6.32
CA GLU A 454 39.18 -10.37 7.44
C GLU A 454 37.85 -9.60 7.56
N ALA A 455 37.23 -9.24 6.44
CA ALA A 455 35.93 -8.57 6.44
C ALA A 455 34.81 -9.46 7.00
N ILE A 456 34.83 -10.76 6.67
CA ILE A 456 33.87 -11.75 7.20
C ILE A 456 34.08 -11.94 8.69
N ALA A 457 35.33 -12.08 9.15
CA ALA A 457 35.66 -12.16 10.57
C ALA A 457 35.22 -10.90 11.33
N ALA A 458 35.49 -9.71 10.76
CA ALA A 458 35.06 -8.45 11.34
C ALA A 458 33.53 -8.37 11.46
N ALA A 459 32.79 -8.80 10.42
CA ALA A 459 31.33 -8.85 10.43
C ALA A 459 30.80 -9.74 11.57
N GLN A 460 31.37 -10.94 11.74
CA GLN A 460 30.99 -11.85 12.83
C GLN A 460 31.26 -11.26 14.21
N GLU A 461 32.42 -10.61 14.39
CA GLU A 461 32.80 -10.02 15.67
C GLU A 461 31.87 -8.89 16.10
N ILE A 462 31.44 -8.05 15.16
CA ILE A 462 30.55 -6.91 15.44
C ILE A 462 29.05 -7.27 15.34
N GLY A 463 28.73 -8.57 15.20
CA GLY A 463 27.37 -9.09 15.18
C GLY A 463 26.60 -8.91 13.87
N VAL A 464 27.26 -8.55 12.77
CA VAL A 464 26.62 -8.35 11.47
C VAL A 464 26.28 -9.69 10.84
N GLN A 465 24.99 -9.89 10.55
CA GLN A 465 24.51 -11.10 9.88
C GLN A 465 24.80 -11.05 8.38
N LEU A 466 25.69 -11.94 7.95
CA LEU A 466 25.91 -12.27 6.54
C LEU A 466 24.90 -13.32 6.07
N VAL A 467 24.41 -13.18 4.84
CA VAL A 467 23.55 -14.15 4.16
C VAL A 467 24.10 -14.44 2.77
N ASP A 468 23.64 -15.52 2.14
CA ASP A 468 24.04 -15.94 0.79
C ASP A 468 23.23 -15.23 -0.32
#